data_AF-A0AAV2YQ90-F1
#
_entry.id   AF-A0AAV2YQ90-F1
#
_cell.length_a   1.000
_cell.length_b   1.000
_cell.length_c   1.000
_cell.angle_alpha   90.00
_cell.angle_beta   90.00
_cell.angle_gamma   90.00
#
_symmetry.space_group_name_H-M   'P 1'
#
loop_
_entity.id
_entity.type
_entity.pdbx_description
1 polymer ?
#
loop_
_entity_poly.entity_id
_entity_poly.type
_entity_poly.pdbx_seq_one_letter_code
_entity_poly.pdbx_strand_id
1 'polypeptide(L)'
;MKRPGDLLGNENYFHWEFNMRMTLVRKGLLDHIRVVKHEHLMTDEWRVLNEKAFAIIAQGVEVATTAKLAWDVLHDYYNRSNLQNQITLTRKLHEFKMDSGITIANHLDRFGELVVSMEAVGNPLYQARQMVILLGSLPAEYESIVTVIENVKGVTLDEVKKRLFKQ
;
A
#
# COMPACT_ATOMS: atom_id res chain seq x y z
N MET A 1 -14.35 -21.67 -9.09
CA MET A 1 -14.85 -20.32 -8.76
C MET A 1 -13.75 -19.60 -8.00
N LYS A 2 -13.31 -18.42 -8.43
CA LYS A 2 -12.30 -17.63 -7.69
C LYS A 2 -12.94 -17.03 -6.44
N ARG A 3 -12.23 -17.04 -5.31
CA ARG A 3 -12.73 -16.43 -4.06
C ARG A 3 -12.65 -14.90 -4.18
N PRO A 4 -13.46 -14.14 -3.43
CA PRO A 4 -13.44 -12.67 -3.49
C PRO A 4 -12.05 -12.04 -3.24
N GLY A 5 -11.21 -12.65 -2.40
CA GLY A 5 -9.82 -12.22 -2.16
C GLY A 5 -8.82 -12.55 -3.28
N ASP A 6 -9.23 -13.34 -4.27
CA ASP A 6 -8.45 -13.64 -5.48
C ASP A 6 -8.69 -12.60 -6.60
N LEU A 7 -9.60 -11.63 -6.38
CA LEU A 7 -9.89 -10.55 -7.31
C LEU A 7 -8.87 -9.42 -7.14
N LEU A 8 -8.46 -8.80 -8.25
CA LEU A 8 -7.51 -7.69 -8.24
C LEU A 8 -8.12 -6.46 -7.53
N GLY A 9 -7.41 -5.93 -6.55
CA GLY A 9 -7.75 -4.73 -5.81
C GLY A 9 -6.50 -3.98 -5.31
N ASN A 10 -6.72 -2.83 -4.68
CA ASN A 10 -5.61 -1.95 -4.27
C ASN A 10 -4.63 -2.64 -3.30
N GLU A 11 -5.13 -3.47 -2.39
CA GLU A 11 -4.34 -4.11 -1.32
C GLU A 11 -3.51 -5.30 -1.82
N ASN A 12 -3.86 -5.90 -2.96
CA ASN A 12 -3.18 -7.09 -3.49
C ASN A 12 -2.51 -6.86 -4.86
N TYR A 13 -2.52 -5.63 -5.38
CA TYR A 13 -2.00 -5.31 -6.71
C TYR A 13 -0.54 -5.74 -6.90
N PHE A 14 0.38 -5.43 -5.99
CA PHE A 14 1.79 -5.81 -6.15
C PHE A 14 2.02 -7.32 -6.15
N HIS A 15 1.25 -8.05 -5.32
CA HIS A 15 1.28 -9.49 -5.30
C HIS A 15 0.73 -10.07 -6.61
N TRP A 16 -0.39 -9.53 -7.10
CA TRP A 16 -0.95 -9.86 -8.40
C TRP A 16 0.03 -9.57 -9.53
N GLU A 17 0.67 -8.40 -9.54
CA GLU A 17 1.61 -7.98 -10.58
C GLU A 17 2.78 -8.97 -10.66
N PHE A 18 3.36 -9.32 -9.51
CA PHE A 18 4.42 -10.31 -9.42
C PHE A 18 3.96 -11.68 -9.94
N ASN A 19 2.84 -12.18 -9.44
CA ASN A 19 2.31 -13.49 -9.85
C ASN A 19 1.98 -13.54 -11.34
N MET A 20 1.46 -12.45 -11.89
CA MET A 20 1.10 -12.35 -13.30
C MET A 20 2.35 -12.34 -14.18
N ARG A 21 3.40 -11.58 -13.82
CA ARG A 21 4.70 -11.64 -14.48
C ARG A 21 5.27 -13.06 -14.46
N MET A 22 5.26 -13.72 -13.30
CA MET A 22 5.76 -15.10 -13.17
C MET A 22 4.94 -16.11 -13.99
N THR A 23 3.63 -15.91 -14.09
CA THR A 23 2.75 -16.75 -14.92
C THR A 23 3.06 -16.58 -16.40
N LEU A 24 3.27 -15.35 -16.86
CA LEU A 24 3.63 -15.05 -18.24
C LEU A 24 5.02 -15.57 -18.60
N VAL A 25 6.01 -15.46 -17.70
CA VAL A 25 7.35 -16.08 -17.86
C VAL A 25 7.22 -17.57 -18.12
N ARG A 26 6.51 -18.29 -17.25
CA ARG A 26 6.36 -19.76 -17.35
C ARG A 26 5.66 -20.22 -18.63
N LYS A 27 4.89 -19.33 -19.25
CA LYS A 27 4.15 -19.60 -20.49
C LYS A 27 4.87 -19.06 -21.74
N GLY A 28 6.03 -18.43 -21.60
CA GLY A 28 6.76 -17.81 -22.72
C GLY A 28 6.04 -16.59 -23.29
N LEU A 29 5.22 -15.89 -22.50
CA LEU A 29 4.34 -14.81 -22.95
C LEU A 29 4.77 -13.43 -22.46
N LEU A 30 5.90 -13.31 -21.77
CA LEU A 30 6.30 -12.08 -21.08
C LEU A 30 6.51 -10.89 -22.03
N ASP A 31 6.98 -11.14 -23.26
CA ASP A 31 7.26 -10.07 -24.21
C ASP A 31 5.99 -9.35 -24.68
N HIS A 32 4.82 -9.99 -24.58
CA HIS A 32 3.53 -9.40 -24.92
C HIS A 32 3.05 -8.31 -23.93
N ILE A 33 3.69 -8.18 -22.76
CA ILE A 33 3.47 -7.06 -21.83
C ILE A 33 4.65 -6.08 -21.78
N ARG A 34 5.76 -6.38 -22.46
CA ARG A 34 6.96 -5.52 -22.49
C ARG A 34 7.03 -4.69 -23.75
N VAL A 35 6.66 -5.27 -24.88
CA VAL A 35 6.85 -4.68 -26.20
C VAL A 35 5.50 -4.25 -26.77
N VAL A 36 5.41 -2.98 -27.17
CA VAL A 36 4.33 -2.52 -28.04
C VAL A 36 4.68 -2.95 -29.45
N LYS A 37 3.91 -3.86 -30.04
CA LYS A 37 4.09 -4.29 -31.43
C LYS A 37 3.04 -3.61 -32.30
N HIS A 38 3.48 -2.91 -33.35
CA HIS A 38 2.56 -2.27 -34.28
C HIS A 38 1.83 -3.33 -35.14
N GLU A 39 0.58 -3.06 -35.49
CA GLU A 39 -0.32 -4.03 -36.14
C GLU A 39 0.26 -4.60 -37.45
N HIS A 40 0.89 -3.75 -38.26
CA HIS A 40 1.54 -4.14 -39.52
C HIS A 40 2.80 -5.02 -39.35
N LEU A 41 3.35 -5.10 -38.13
CA LEU A 41 4.49 -5.96 -37.79
C LEU A 41 4.05 -7.27 -37.11
N MET A 42 2.76 -7.42 -36.79
CA MET A 42 2.24 -8.60 -36.11
C MET A 42 2.04 -9.77 -37.08
N THR A 43 2.84 -10.82 -36.89
CA THR A 43 2.58 -12.16 -37.42
C THR A 43 1.32 -12.77 -36.78
N ASP A 44 0.65 -13.70 -37.46
CA ASP A 44 -0.51 -14.39 -36.89
C ASP A 44 -0.18 -15.18 -35.61
N GLU A 45 1.01 -15.78 -35.53
CA GLU A 45 1.49 -16.44 -34.30
C GLU A 45 1.52 -15.45 -33.11
N TRP A 46 2.07 -14.26 -33.32
CA TRP A 46 2.09 -13.21 -32.31
C TRP A 46 0.68 -12.79 -31.86
N ARG A 47 -0.28 -12.69 -32.77
CA ARG A 47 -1.68 -12.35 -32.43
C ARG A 47 -2.28 -13.40 -31.51
N VAL A 48 -2.14 -14.67 -31.86
CA VAL A 48 -2.64 -15.79 -31.04
C VAL A 48 -1.99 -15.81 -29.65
N LEU A 49 -0.68 -15.58 -29.56
CA LEU A 49 0.02 -15.53 -28.27
C LEU A 49 -0.36 -14.28 -27.45
N ASN A 50 -0.57 -13.14 -28.10
CA ASN A 50 -1.05 -11.92 -27.46
C ASN A 50 -2.47 -12.09 -26.90
N GLU A 51 -3.38 -12.75 -27.62
CA GLU A 51 -4.72 -13.08 -27.12
C GLU A 51 -4.67 -13.99 -25.89
N LYS A 52 -3.78 -14.99 -25.90
CA LYS A 52 -3.53 -15.85 -24.73
C LYS A 52 -3.01 -15.04 -23.54
N ALA A 53 -2.05 -14.15 -23.76
CA ALA A 53 -1.51 -13.27 -22.71
C ALA A 53 -2.59 -12.32 -22.19
N PHE A 54 -3.41 -11.76 -23.07
CA PHE A 54 -4.52 -10.89 -22.73
C PHE A 54 -5.56 -11.61 -21.87
N ALA A 55 -6.00 -12.82 -22.26
CA ALA A 55 -6.95 -13.62 -21.49
C ALA A 55 -6.45 -13.96 -20.07
N ILE A 56 -5.13 -14.05 -19.88
CA ILE A 56 -4.52 -14.27 -18.56
C ILE A 56 -4.62 -13.01 -17.68
N ILE A 57 -4.39 -11.83 -18.28
CA ILE A 57 -4.29 -10.52 -17.59
C ILE A 57 -5.65 -9.86 -17.37
N ALA A 58 -6.56 -9.94 -18.35
CA ALA A 58 -7.80 -9.17 -18.45
C ALA A 58 -8.87 -9.50 -17.39
N GLN A 59 -8.49 -10.14 -16.28
CA GLN A 59 -9.34 -10.41 -15.13
C GLN A 59 -9.81 -9.08 -14.51
N GLY A 60 -10.90 -8.51 -15.04
CA GLY A 60 -11.48 -7.24 -14.60
C GLY A 60 -11.12 -6.01 -15.45
N VAL A 61 -10.58 -6.18 -16.66
CA VAL A 61 -10.30 -5.04 -17.58
C VAL A 61 -11.10 -5.17 -18.85
N GLU A 62 -12.21 -4.45 -18.93
CA GLU A 62 -13.09 -4.45 -20.12
C GLU A 62 -12.62 -3.48 -21.22
N VAL A 63 -11.73 -2.54 -20.87
CA VAL A 63 -11.36 -1.40 -21.73
C VAL A 63 -10.16 -1.66 -22.65
N ALA A 64 -9.51 -2.83 -22.55
CA ALA A 64 -8.28 -3.13 -23.27
C ALA A 64 -8.48 -4.19 -24.35
N THR A 65 -7.77 -4.06 -25.47
CA THR A 65 -7.82 -4.98 -26.64
C THR A 65 -6.54 -5.77 -26.84
N THR A 66 -5.48 -5.48 -26.08
CA THR A 66 -4.19 -6.18 -26.14
C THR A 66 -3.64 -6.46 -24.75
N ALA A 67 -2.77 -7.46 -24.63
CA ALA A 67 -2.12 -7.80 -23.37
C ALA A 67 -1.34 -6.62 -22.79
N LYS A 68 -0.59 -5.90 -23.65
CA LYS A 68 0.17 -4.71 -23.27
C LYS A 68 -0.72 -3.59 -22.75
N LEU A 69 -1.80 -3.27 -23.47
CA LEU A 69 -2.71 -2.21 -23.05
C LEU A 69 -3.40 -2.55 -21.73
N ALA A 70 -3.84 -3.80 -21.57
CA ALA A 70 -4.45 -4.26 -20.31
C ALA A 70 -3.47 -4.15 -19.15
N TRP A 71 -2.23 -4.56 -19.37
CA TRP A 71 -1.14 -4.46 -18.40
C TRP A 71 -0.90 -3.00 -17.99
N ASP A 72 -0.74 -2.10 -18.96
CA ASP A 72 -0.42 -0.69 -18.71
C ASP A 72 -1.55 0.03 -17.98
N VAL A 73 -2.81 -0.18 -18.39
CA VAL A 73 -3.97 0.44 -17.73
C VAL A 73 -4.04 0.05 -16.26
N LEU A 74 -3.88 -1.25 -15.96
CA LEU A 74 -3.85 -1.73 -14.58
C LEU A 74 -2.64 -1.18 -13.82
N HIS A 75 -1.46 -1.24 -14.43
CA HIS A 75 -0.22 -0.81 -13.81
C HIS A 75 -0.26 0.67 -13.44
N ASP A 76 -0.67 1.53 -14.37
CA ASP A 76 -0.78 2.97 -14.16
C ASP A 76 -1.88 3.30 -13.15
N TYR A 77 -3.06 2.66 -13.24
CA TYR A 77 -4.16 2.92 -12.32
C TYR A 77 -3.78 2.61 -10.87
N TYR A 78 -3.27 1.41 -10.62
CA TYR A 78 -2.96 0.95 -9.27
C TYR A 78 -1.70 1.62 -8.71
N ASN A 79 -0.67 1.86 -9.52
CA ASN A 79 0.50 2.62 -9.05
C ASN A 79 0.17 4.08 -8.78
N ARG A 80 -0.65 4.73 -9.62
CA ARG A 80 -1.09 6.11 -9.37
C ARG A 80 -1.93 6.19 -8.10
N SER A 81 -2.88 5.27 -7.92
CA SER A 81 -3.70 5.18 -6.71
C SER A 81 -2.83 4.95 -5.48
N ASN A 82 -1.87 4.03 -5.56
CA ASN A 82 -0.92 3.77 -4.48
C ASN A 82 -0.07 5.01 -4.16
N LEU A 83 0.49 5.70 -5.16
CA LEU A 83 1.28 6.93 -4.94
C LEU A 83 0.44 8.04 -4.30
N GLN A 84 -0.79 8.27 -4.79
CA GLN A 84 -1.70 9.26 -4.22
C GLN A 84 -2.07 8.92 -2.77
N ASN A 85 -2.30 7.64 -2.47
CA ASN A 85 -2.57 7.18 -1.11
C ASN A 85 -1.34 7.34 -0.20
N GLN A 86 -0.14 6.98 -0.67
CA GLN A 86 1.11 7.19 0.07
C GLN A 86 1.34 8.68 0.38
N ILE A 87 1.14 9.57 -0.60
CA ILE A 87 1.27 11.02 -0.38
C ILE A 87 0.24 11.51 0.65
N THR A 88 -1.02 11.07 0.51
CA THR A 88 -2.10 11.48 1.42
C THR A 88 -1.85 11.02 2.85
N LEU A 89 -1.45 9.76 3.04
CA LEU A 89 -1.13 9.21 4.36
C LEU A 89 0.14 9.83 4.95
N THR A 90 1.15 10.10 4.14
CA THR A 90 2.38 10.78 4.59
C THR A 90 2.07 12.20 5.08
N ARG A 91 1.20 12.95 4.39
CA ARG A 91 0.72 14.25 4.87
C ARG A 91 -0.01 14.13 6.20
N LYS A 92 -0.98 13.21 6.30
CA LYS A 92 -1.68 12.91 7.56
C LYS A 92 -0.72 12.55 8.69
N LEU A 93 0.34 11.81 8.40
CA LEU A 93 1.38 11.44 9.37
C LEU A 93 2.16 12.65 9.88
N HIS A 94 2.56 13.56 8.99
CA HIS A 94 3.28 14.77 9.37
C HIS A 94 2.41 15.77 10.14
N GLU A 95 1.12 15.81 9.82
CA GLU A 95 0.11 16.65 10.47
C GLU A 95 -0.49 15.97 11.72
N PHE A 96 -0.07 14.74 12.04
CA PHE A 96 -0.67 13.96 13.13
C PHE A 96 -0.40 14.62 14.48
N LYS A 97 -1.44 15.23 15.04
CA LYS A 97 -1.47 15.86 16.35
C LYS A 97 -2.74 15.46 17.08
N MET A 98 -2.67 15.41 18.40
CA MET A 98 -3.85 15.21 19.23
C MET A 98 -4.72 16.47 19.18
N ASP A 99 -5.98 16.31 18.77
CA ASP A 99 -6.92 17.42 18.69
C ASP A 99 -7.35 17.89 20.09
N SER A 100 -7.74 19.15 20.22
CA SER A 100 -8.28 19.66 21.48
C SER A 100 -9.61 18.97 21.82
N GLY A 101 -9.74 18.48 23.05
CA GLY A 101 -11.01 17.91 23.55
C GLY A 101 -11.24 16.43 23.22
N ILE A 102 -10.28 15.73 22.61
CA ILE A 102 -10.33 14.26 22.51
C ILE A 102 -9.59 13.62 23.68
N THR A 103 -9.96 12.38 24.01
CA THR A 103 -9.24 11.58 25.02
C THR A 103 -7.96 10.99 24.44
N ILE A 104 -7.01 10.66 25.30
CA ILE A 104 -5.79 9.93 24.90
C ILE A 104 -6.13 8.58 24.25
N ALA A 105 -7.20 7.92 24.70
CA ALA A 105 -7.69 6.66 24.13
C ALA A 105 -8.05 6.83 22.64
N ASN A 106 -8.90 7.83 22.34
CA ASN A 106 -9.31 8.11 20.95
C ASN A 106 -8.11 8.48 20.07
N HIS A 107 -7.12 9.18 20.63
CA HIS A 107 -5.89 9.52 19.92
C HIS A 107 -5.04 8.29 19.59
N LEU A 108 -4.93 7.34 20.53
CA LEU A 108 -4.23 6.08 20.35
C LEU A 108 -4.90 5.16 19.32
N ASP A 109 -6.23 5.15 19.27
CA ASP A 109 -6.99 4.42 18.25
C ASP A 109 -6.70 5.00 16.85
N ARG A 110 -6.81 6.32 16.69
CA ARG A 110 -6.46 7.03 15.44
C ARG A 110 -5.01 6.78 15.02
N PHE A 111 -4.09 6.75 15.99
CA PHE A 111 -2.69 6.43 15.73
C PHE A 111 -2.54 4.99 15.20
N GLY A 112 -3.26 4.03 15.80
CA GLY A 112 -3.29 2.64 15.33
C GLY A 112 -3.80 2.50 13.91
N GLU A 113 -4.91 3.17 13.57
CA GLU A 113 -5.46 3.21 12.21
C GLU A 113 -4.47 3.78 11.20
N LEU A 114 -3.75 4.84 11.57
CA LEU A 114 -2.72 5.45 10.73
C LEU A 114 -1.55 4.51 10.47
N VAL A 115 -1.08 3.78 11.49
CA VAL A 115 -0.01 2.78 11.36
C VAL A 115 -0.43 1.66 10.40
N VAL A 116 -1.63 1.11 10.57
CA VAL A 116 -2.18 0.06 9.68
C VAL A 116 -2.32 0.58 8.25
N SER A 117 -2.80 1.82 8.08
CA SER A 117 -2.94 2.43 6.75
C SER A 117 -1.60 2.64 6.05
N MET A 118 -0.56 3.05 6.79
CA MET A 118 0.80 3.19 6.28
C MET A 118 1.40 1.85 5.82
N GLU A 119 1.13 0.77 6.56
CA GLU A 119 1.52 -0.58 6.16
C GLU A 119 0.79 -1.05 4.89
N ALA A 120 -0.52 -0.78 4.79
CA ALA A 120 -1.33 -1.17 3.63
C ALA A 120 -0.86 -0.53 2.31
N VAL A 121 -0.22 0.65 2.36
CA VAL A 121 0.39 1.30 1.18
C VAL A 121 1.87 0.97 1.00
N GLY A 122 2.38 -0.04 1.71
CA GLY A 122 3.77 -0.51 1.58
C GLY A 122 4.81 0.37 2.26
N ASN A 123 4.42 1.19 3.25
CA ASN A 123 5.33 2.06 4.01
C ASN A 123 5.23 1.79 5.53
N PRO A 124 5.60 0.58 5.99
CA PRO A 124 5.48 0.21 7.39
C PRO A 124 6.34 1.09 8.30
N LEU A 125 5.78 1.49 9.44
CA LEU A 125 6.49 2.28 10.45
C LEU A 125 7.11 1.34 11.48
N TYR A 126 8.44 1.35 11.62
CA TYR A 126 9.11 0.59 12.67
C TYR A 126 8.84 1.18 14.06
N GLN A 127 8.96 0.36 15.10
CA GLN A 127 8.54 0.70 16.47
C GLN A 127 9.09 2.04 16.97
N ALA A 128 10.40 2.29 16.81
CA ALA A 128 11.00 3.55 17.26
C ALA A 128 10.41 4.77 16.51
N ARG A 129 10.11 4.67 15.21
CA ARG A 129 9.44 5.74 14.46
C ARG A 129 8.01 5.94 14.94
N GLN A 130 7.29 4.86 15.23
CA GLN A 130 5.95 4.94 15.82
C GLN A 130 5.97 5.71 17.15
N MET A 131 6.93 5.41 18.02
CA MET A 131 7.07 6.10 19.31
C MET A 131 7.38 7.60 19.14
N VAL A 132 8.30 7.96 18.26
CA VAL A 132 8.64 9.37 17.98
C VAL A 132 7.41 10.15 17.50
N ILE A 133 6.64 9.57 16.58
CA ILE A 133 5.44 10.22 16.05
C ILE A 133 4.37 10.35 17.12
N LEU A 134 4.11 9.27 17.89
CA LEU A 134 3.12 9.29 18.94
C LEU A 134 3.47 10.31 20.03
N LEU A 135 4.67 10.25 20.60
CA LEU A 135 5.09 11.17 21.67
C LEU A 135 5.14 12.62 21.17
N GLY A 136 5.66 12.85 19.97
CA GLY A 136 5.69 14.17 19.35
C GLY A 136 4.31 14.71 18.92
N SER A 137 3.27 13.89 18.94
CA SER A 137 1.90 14.30 18.56
C SER A 137 1.09 14.87 19.72
N LEU A 138 1.54 14.66 20.96
CA LEU A 138 0.82 15.04 22.17
C LEU A 138 0.94 16.55 22.46
N PRO A 139 -0.07 17.15 23.10
CA PRO A 139 -0.03 18.55 23.51
C PRO A 139 0.85 18.72 24.75
N ALA A 140 1.18 19.97 25.09
CA ALA A 140 2.06 20.32 26.21
C ALA A 140 1.61 19.76 27.56
N GLU A 141 0.31 19.48 27.74
CA GLU A 141 -0.25 18.84 28.94
C GLU A 141 0.37 17.46 29.26
N TYR A 142 0.94 16.78 28.25
CA TYR A 142 1.60 15.48 28.39
C TYR A 142 3.12 15.59 28.45
N GLU A 143 3.72 16.79 28.45
CA GLU A 143 5.18 16.97 28.37
C GLU A 143 5.93 16.28 29.53
N SER A 144 5.34 16.28 30.73
CA SER A 144 5.90 15.59 31.90
C SER A 144 6.05 14.08 31.67
N ILE A 145 5.00 13.41 31.17
CA ILE A 145 5.05 11.97 30.93
C ILE A 145 5.92 11.62 29.71
N VAL A 146 5.94 12.47 28.68
CA VAL A 146 6.85 12.34 27.54
C VAL A 146 8.30 12.36 28.02
N THR A 147 8.69 13.34 28.84
CA THR A 147 10.04 13.46 29.39
C THR A 147 10.43 12.23 30.22
N VAL A 148 9.51 11.69 31.02
CA VAL A 148 9.75 10.46 31.79
C VAL A 148 10.00 9.28 30.86
N ILE A 149 9.24 9.15 29.78
CA ILE A 149 9.37 8.05 28.82
C ILE A 149 10.69 8.14 28.05
N GLU A 150 11.11 9.32 27.62
CA GLU A 150 12.37 9.55 26.88
C GLU A 150 13.61 9.11 27.66
N ASN A 151 13.56 9.20 28.99
CA ASN A 151 14.66 8.79 29.86
C ASN A 151 14.68 7.28 30.20
N VAL A 152 13.68 6.51 29.79
CA VAL A 152 13.60 5.06 30.03
C VAL A 152 14.28 4.30 28.90
N LYS A 153 15.36 3.58 29.23
CA LYS A 153 16.05 2.71 28.26
C LYS A 153 15.19 1.50 27.90
N GLY A 154 15.14 1.18 26.60
CA GLY A 154 14.50 -0.05 26.11
C GLY A 154 12.98 -0.08 26.27
N VAL A 155 12.33 1.07 26.42
CA VAL A 155 10.87 1.16 26.50
C VAL A 155 10.23 0.71 25.19
N THR A 156 9.20 -0.13 25.27
CA THR A 156 8.45 -0.60 24.11
C THR A 156 7.25 0.29 23.83
N LEU A 157 6.73 0.25 22.60
CA LEU A 157 5.53 1.01 22.23
C LEU A 157 4.31 0.66 23.11
N ASP A 158 4.13 -0.61 23.48
CA ASP A 158 3.01 -1.01 24.34
C ASP A 158 3.15 -0.44 25.75
N GLU A 159 4.38 -0.36 26.26
CA GLU A 159 4.67 0.26 27.56
C GLU A 159 4.40 1.77 27.52
N VAL A 160 4.75 2.44 26.41
CA VAL A 160 4.40 3.85 26.16
C VAL A 160 2.89 4.06 26.19
N LYS A 161 2.14 3.28 25.40
CA LYS A 161 0.67 3.36 25.35
C LYS A 161 0.05 3.19 26.74
N LYS A 162 0.49 2.16 27.50
CA LYS A 162 0.00 1.91 28.86
C LYS A 162 0.28 3.06 29.84
N ARG A 163 1.43 3.73 29.72
CA ARG A 163 1.77 4.90 30.55
C ARG A 163 0.88 6.09 30.22
N LEU A 164 0.64 6.34 28.94
CA LEU A 164 -0.24 7.41 28.48
C LEU A 164 -1.70 7.22 28.94
N PHE A 165 -2.19 5.97 29.02
CA PHE A 165 -3.53 5.67 29.55
C PHE A 165 -3.71 5.92 31.05
N LYS A 166 -2.62 6.01 31.82
CA LYS A 166 -2.66 6.19 33.28
C LYS A 166 -2.54 7.65 33.71
N GLN A 167 -2.38 8.57 32.75
CA GLN A 167 -2.36 10.01 32.95
C GLN A 167 -3.79 10.52 33.22
#